data_AF-A0A0F9XLW9-F1
#
_entry.id   AF-A0A0F9XLW9-F1
#
_cell.length_a   1.000
_cell.length_b   1.000
_cell.length_c   1.000
_cell.angle_alpha   90.00
_cell.angle_beta   90.00
_cell.angle_gamma   90.00
#
_symmetry.space_group_name_H-M   'P 1'
#
loop_
_entity.id
_entity.type
_entity.pdbx_description
1 polymer ?
#
loop_
_entity_poly.entity_id
_entity_poly.type
_entity_poly.pdbx_seq_one_letter_code
_entity_poly.pdbx_strand_id
1 'polypeptide(L)'
;MSPWKESVKRARKAAVTALNQQAVQTYLPFIDLESTTSINELVQNFKNGFDVDPNGYFQRFSFNISPTLCYGIRIDGTFRDHTLNEVVQVERELDNIHGIAHNWQDYVPLLQLWAGFKTNAIKFRSRRDEYSLDFYEQLKPRIAAGTDNPCIAGNVLKNPGAKLGDTYLSSPHGQEIQDHMYEENLKAYSNEDPWDACLIEERCEFVVSFIKVSITIVLTHSIWGVPKKGSIRDITYKGAVIPAGAPFLVNMWAANHDPKQFHRPMDFIPDRFVGVSEAGRGTQHYGYGAGSRMCAGAHLANREL
;
A
#
# COMPACT_ATOMS: atom_id res chain seq x y z
N MET A 1 -11.87 12.51 0.79
CA MET A 1 -11.93 12.23 -0.67
C MET A 1 -12.41 13.44 -1.48
N SER A 2 -11.88 13.62 -2.70
CA SER A 2 -12.25 14.67 -3.66
C SER A 2 -13.41 14.27 -4.61
N PRO A 3 -14.25 15.21 -5.09
CA PRO A 3 -15.33 14.96 -6.06
C PRO A 3 -14.82 14.37 -7.39
N TRP A 4 -15.65 13.59 -8.08
CA TRP A 4 -15.25 12.84 -9.29
C TRP A 4 -15.23 13.68 -10.58
N LYS A 5 -14.43 14.76 -10.57
CA LYS A 5 -14.22 15.69 -11.69
C LYS A 5 -13.02 15.27 -12.55
N GLU A 6 -12.88 15.85 -13.75
CA GLU A 6 -11.78 15.54 -14.69
C GLU A 6 -10.37 15.76 -14.12
N SER A 7 -10.19 16.66 -13.14
CA SER A 7 -8.92 16.78 -12.41
C SER A 7 -8.57 15.50 -11.64
N VAL A 8 -9.53 14.91 -10.93
CA VAL A 8 -9.34 13.66 -10.19
C VAL A 8 -9.21 12.46 -11.12
N LYS A 9 -9.93 12.43 -12.25
CA LYS A 9 -9.74 11.39 -13.27
C LYS A 9 -8.34 11.45 -13.90
N ARG A 10 -7.83 12.65 -14.24
CA ARG A 10 -6.47 12.83 -14.78
C ARG A 10 -5.40 12.46 -13.76
N ALA A 11 -5.48 12.95 -12.53
CA ALA A 11 -4.54 12.60 -11.46
C ALA A 11 -4.54 11.09 -11.18
N ARG A 12 -5.71 10.45 -11.14
CA ARG A 12 -5.80 8.98 -11.00
C ARG A 12 -5.25 8.24 -12.22
N LYS A 13 -5.45 8.74 -13.45
CA LYS A 13 -4.86 8.13 -14.65
C LYS A 13 -3.33 8.15 -14.54
N ALA A 14 -2.73 9.28 -14.17
CA ALA A 14 -1.29 9.38 -13.93
C ALA A 14 -0.80 8.39 -12.85
N ALA A 15 -1.49 8.34 -11.70
CA ALA A 15 -1.14 7.40 -10.61
C ALA A 15 -1.24 5.92 -11.05
N VAL A 16 -2.33 5.53 -11.74
CA VAL A 16 -2.50 4.16 -12.28
C VAL A 16 -1.48 3.87 -13.38
N THR A 17 -1.05 4.87 -14.16
CA THR A 17 0.04 4.71 -15.14
C THR A 17 1.42 4.56 -14.47
N ALA A 18 1.66 5.20 -13.32
CA ALA A 18 2.89 5.07 -12.55
C ALA A 18 2.91 3.88 -11.57
N LEU A 19 1.77 3.21 -11.35
CA LEU A 19 1.60 2.09 -10.40
C LEU A 19 0.90 0.86 -11.03
N ASN A 20 0.90 0.74 -12.36
CA ASN A 20 0.52 -0.51 -13.02
C ASN A 20 1.65 -1.56 -12.87
N GLN A 21 1.34 -2.82 -13.16
CA GLN A 21 2.27 -3.95 -13.06
C GLN A 21 3.65 -3.70 -13.74
N GLN A 22 3.71 -2.99 -14.87
CA GLN A 22 4.97 -2.66 -15.55
C GLN A 22 5.75 -1.53 -14.85
N ALA A 23 5.06 -0.56 -14.25
CA ALA A 23 5.67 0.58 -13.56
C ALA A 23 6.12 0.23 -12.13
N VAL A 24 5.33 -0.57 -11.42
CA VAL A 24 5.76 -1.22 -10.17
C VAL A 24 7.07 -1.96 -10.41
N GLN A 25 7.17 -2.68 -11.53
CA GLN A 25 8.36 -3.44 -11.87
C GLN A 25 9.67 -2.63 -11.94
N THR A 26 9.68 -1.31 -12.26
CA THR A 26 10.92 -0.49 -12.15
C THR A 26 11.34 -0.14 -10.72
N TYR A 27 10.45 -0.27 -9.75
CA TYR A 27 10.69 0.16 -8.37
C TYR A 27 11.28 -0.93 -7.50
N LEU A 28 11.20 -2.16 -7.99
CA LEU A 28 11.48 -3.36 -7.26
C LEU A 28 12.95 -3.50 -6.79
N PRO A 29 14.00 -3.03 -7.50
CA PRO A 29 15.36 -3.01 -6.96
C PRO A 29 15.54 -2.07 -5.74
N PHE A 30 14.62 -1.13 -5.51
CA PHE A 30 14.59 -0.35 -4.27
C PHE A 30 13.88 -1.11 -3.14
N ILE A 31 12.86 -1.90 -3.48
CA ILE A 31 12.16 -2.79 -2.55
C ILE A 31 13.12 -3.87 -2.05
N ASP A 32 13.95 -4.45 -2.93
CA ASP A 32 15.02 -5.36 -2.52
C ASP A 32 16.12 -4.67 -1.71
N LEU A 33 16.59 -3.49 -2.10
CA LEU A 33 17.57 -2.74 -1.30
C LEU A 33 17.06 -2.46 0.12
N GLU A 34 15.79 -2.07 0.29
CA GLU A 34 15.24 -1.78 1.62
C GLU A 34 14.82 -3.02 2.41
N SER A 35 14.33 -4.09 1.77
CA SER A 35 14.04 -5.35 2.45
C SER A 35 15.34 -6.00 2.92
N THR A 36 16.34 -6.10 2.04
CA THR A 36 17.66 -6.65 2.34
C THR A 36 18.38 -5.79 3.37
N THR A 37 18.26 -4.45 3.33
CA THR A 37 18.76 -3.59 4.42
C THR A 37 18.05 -3.90 5.74
N SER A 38 16.72 -3.93 5.74
CA SER A 38 15.91 -4.10 6.96
C SER A 38 16.11 -5.48 7.61
N ILE A 39 16.19 -6.54 6.79
CA ILE A 39 16.49 -7.91 7.23
C ILE A 39 17.94 -8.00 7.73
N ASN A 40 18.92 -7.40 7.05
CA ASN A 40 20.30 -7.39 7.55
C ASN A 40 20.44 -6.66 8.88
N GLU A 41 19.77 -5.52 9.07
CA GLU A 41 19.78 -4.82 10.37
C GLU A 41 19.05 -5.62 11.47
N LEU A 42 17.93 -6.26 11.15
CA LEU A 42 17.22 -7.15 12.07
C LEU A 42 18.14 -8.30 12.53
N VAL A 43 18.82 -8.97 11.59
CA VAL A 43 19.76 -10.07 11.84
C VAL A 43 21.01 -9.60 12.59
N GLN A 44 21.55 -8.41 12.29
CA GLN A 44 22.68 -7.83 13.02
C GLN A 44 22.32 -7.51 14.47
N ASN A 45 21.12 -6.99 14.73
CA ASN A 45 20.67 -6.70 16.09
C ASN A 45 20.32 -7.98 16.87
N PHE A 46 19.72 -8.98 16.21
CA PHE A 46 19.44 -10.28 16.82
C PHE A 46 20.72 -11.03 17.26
N LYS A 47 21.82 -10.90 16.50
CA LYS A 47 23.14 -11.47 16.86
C LYS A 47 23.71 -10.94 18.20
N ASN A 48 23.16 -9.86 18.76
CA ASN A 48 23.54 -9.35 20.08
C ASN A 48 22.80 -10.04 21.24
N GLY A 49 21.90 -11.00 20.98
CA GLY A 49 21.28 -11.84 22.01
C GLY A 49 20.11 -11.22 22.76
N PHE A 50 19.43 -10.23 22.17
CA PHE A 50 18.24 -9.58 22.72
C PHE A 50 17.01 -9.87 21.85
N ASP A 51 15.82 -9.87 22.47
CA ASP A 51 14.56 -9.84 21.73
C ASP A 51 14.47 -8.56 20.89
N VAL A 52 14.10 -8.69 19.62
CA VAL A 52 14.01 -7.56 18.67
C VAL A 52 12.57 -7.40 18.19
N ASP A 53 11.99 -6.22 18.42
CA ASP A 53 10.71 -5.83 17.83
C ASP A 53 10.89 -5.54 16.32
N PRO A 54 10.30 -6.33 15.42
CA PRO A 54 10.46 -6.11 13.98
C PRO A 54 9.66 -4.90 13.46
N ASN A 55 8.69 -4.37 14.22
CA ASN A 55 7.82 -3.28 13.77
C ASN A 55 8.60 -2.02 13.36
N GLY A 56 9.69 -1.68 14.07
CA GLY A 56 10.53 -0.53 13.71
C GLY A 56 11.24 -0.67 12.36
N TYR A 57 11.58 -1.90 11.97
CA TYR A 57 12.23 -2.22 10.70
C TYR A 57 11.22 -2.24 9.55
N PHE A 58 10.03 -2.84 9.76
CA PHE A 58 8.94 -2.80 8.78
C PHE A 58 8.37 -1.38 8.58
N GLN A 59 8.32 -0.57 9.64
CA GLN A 59 8.01 0.85 9.54
C GLN A 59 9.09 1.56 8.71
N ARG A 60 10.38 1.40 9.01
CA ARG A 60 11.46 1.98 8.20
C ARG A 60 11.34 1.56 6.73
N PHE A 61 11.16 0.27 6.43
CA PHE A 61 10.97 -0.23 5.07
C PHE A 61 9.86 0.55 4.34
N SER A 62 8.64 0.58 4.88
CA SER A 62 7.52 1.30 4.27
C SER A 62 7.75 2.82 4.15
N PHE A 63 8.31 3.45 5.18
CA PHE A 63 8.60 4.89 5.21
C PHE A 63 9.87 5.31 4.43
N ASN A 64 10.75 4.39 4.03
CA ASN A 64 11.85 4.62 3.09
C ASN A 64 11.43 4.32 1.64
N ILE A 65 10.62 3.30 1.42
CA ILE A 65 10.04 2.98 0.11
C ILE A 65 9.11 4.11 -0.35
N SER A 66 8.25 4.65 0.50
CA SER A 66 7.37 5.77 0.13
C SER A 66 8.10 6.98 -0.51
N PRO A 67 9.14 7.60 0.09
CA PRO A 67 9.89 8.69 -0.54
C PRO A 67 10.84 8.23 -1.65
N THR A 68 11.39 7.01 -1.59
CA THR A 68 12.22 6.47 -2.68
C THR A 68 11.38 6.31 -3.94
N LEU A 69 10.18 5.75 -3.83
CA LEU A 69 9.28 5.57 -4.95
C LEU A 69 8.55 6.85 -5.32
N CYS A 70 8.23 7.76 -4.40
CA CYS A 70 7.60 9.03 -4.77
C CYS A 70 8.58 9.99 -5.43
N TYR A 71 9.80 10.15 -4.89
CA TYR A 71 10.73 11.24 -5.21
C TYR A 71 12.16 10.78 -5.58
N GLY A 72 12.45 9.48 -5.58
CA GLY A 72 13.79 8.97 -5.81
C GLY A 72 14.76 9.33 -4.67
N ILE A 73 14.25 9.54 -3.44
CA ILE A 73 15.04 9.93 -2.26
C ILE A 73 14.96 8.83 -1.22
N ARG A 74 16.11 8.25 -0.90
CA ARG A 74 16.30 7.34 0.22
C ARG A 74 16.67 8.14 1.46
N ILE A 75 16.13 7.78 2.62
CA ILE A 75 16.58 8.29 3.91
C ILE A 75 17.63 7.30 4.44
N ASP A 76 18.91 7.64 4.33
CA ASP A 76 20.05 6.78 4.67
C ASP A 76 20.29 6.61 6.19
N GLY A 77 19.31 6.98 7.00
CA GLY A 77 19.35 6.85 8.46
C GLY A 77 18.72 5.55 8.97
N THR A 78 19.05 5.20 10.22
CA THR A 78 18.39 4.10 10.95
C THR A 78 16.97 4.48 11.38
N PHE A 79 16.22 3.57 12.03
CA PHE A 79 14.93 3.88 12.66
C PHE A 79 14.98 5.04 13.69
N ARG A 80 16.17 5.51 14.09
CA ARG A 80 16.39 6.65 14.99
C ARG A 80 16.62 7.99 14.25
N ASP A 81 16.55 8.01 12.92
CA ASP A 81 16.74 9.22 12.13
C ASP A 81 15.66 10.28 12.39
N HIS A 82 16.05 11.54 12.44
CA HIS A 82 15.13 12.64 12.76
C HIS A 82 14.09 12.87 11.64
N THR A 83 14.49 12.75 10.38
CA THR A 83 13.60 12.93 9.22
C THR A 83 12.59 11.79 9.15
N LEU A 84 13.05 10.56 9.35
CA LEU A 84 12.19 9.39 9.40
C LEU A 84 11.16 9.49 10.55
N ASN A 85 11.61 9.86 11.76
CA ASN A 85 10.72 10.02 12.92
C ASN A 85 9.74 11.22 12.76
N GLU A 86 10.15 12.29 12.09
CA GLU A 86 9.28 13.42 11.71
C GLU A 86 8.14 12.93 10.80
N VAL A 87 8.46 12.21 9.72
CA VAL A 87 7.47 11.63 8.79
C VAL A 87 6.53 10.66 9.52
N VAL A 88 7.08 9.73 10.31
CA VAL A 88 6.30 8.77 11.11
C VAL A 88 5.32 9.47 12.05
N GLN A 89 5.74 10.53 12.75
CA GLN A 89 4.87 11.30 13.63
C GLN A 89 3.79 12.06 12.83
N VAL A 90 4.16 12.70 11.73
CA VAL A 90 3.25 13.51 10.92
C VAL A 90 2.16 12.66 10.29
N GLU A 91 2.49 11.52 9.67
CA GLU A 91 1.48 10.63 9.08
C GLU A 91 0.57 10.00 10.16
N ARG A 92 1.12 9.54 11.29
CA ARG A 92 0.32 8.98 12.41
C ARG A 92 -0.72 9.98 12.94
N GLU A 93 -0.35 11.25 13.06
CA GLU A 93 -1.27 12.28 13.55
C GLU A 93 -2.25 12.75 12.47
N LEU A 94 -1.86 12.70 11.19
CA LEU A 94 -2.80 12.89 10.09
C LEU A 94 -3.83 11.75 10.02
N ASP A 95 -3.44 10.49 10.26
CA ASP A 95 -4.37 9.36 10.35
C ASP A 95 -5.36 9.51 11.53
N ASN A 96 -4.88 9.93 12.71
CA ASN A 96 -5.75 10.30 13.84
C ASN A 96 -6.79 11.38 13.45
N ILE A 97 -6.36 12.39 12.68
CA ILE A 97 -7.21 13.50 12.23
C ILE A 97 -8.21 13.07 11.14
N HIS A 98 -7.85 12.12 10.27
CA HIS A 98 -8.74 11.59 9.22
C HIS A 98 -9.64 10.44 9.68
N GLY A 99 -9.34 9.80 10.81
CA GLY A 99 -10.05 8.65 11.33
C GLY A 99 -11.49 8.97 11.76
N ILE A 100 -12.47 8.28 11.15
CA ILE A 100 -13.89 8.54 11.43
C ILE A 100 -14.29 8.29 12.90
N ALA A 101 -13.53 7.50 13.65
CA ALA A 101 -13.80 7.28 15.08
C ALA A 101 -13.39 8.45 16.00
N HIS A 102 -12.58 9.39 15.50
CA HIS A 102 -11.94 10.43 16.32
C HIS A 102 -12.40 11.85 15.96
N ASN A 103 -12.79 12.09 14.70
CA ASN A 103 -13.13 13.43 14.22
C ASN A 103 -14.61 13.81 14.43
N TRP A 104 -15.00 14.15 15.66
CA TRP A 104 -16.37 14.55 16.01
C TRP A 104 -16.98 15.66 15.14
N GLN A 105 -16.15 16.55 14.56
CA GLN A 105 -16.63 17.67 13.74
C GLN A 105 -17.29 17.23 12.41
N ASP A 106 -17.08 15.98 11.97
CA ASP A 106 -17.77 15.41 10.81
C ASP A 106 -19.21 14.98 11.12
N TYR A 107 -19.54 14.74 12.40
CA TYR A 107 -20.86 14.30 12.86
C TYR A 107 -21.73 15.44 13.41
N VAL A 108 -21.12 16.43 14.06
CA VAL A 108 -21.81 17.59 14.64
C VAL A 108 -21.31 18.86 13.96
N PRO A 109 -22.00 19.38 12.91
CA PRO A 109 -21.51 20.50 12.11
C PRO A 109 -21.21 21.78 12.90
N LEU A 110 -21.87 22.00 14.03
CA LEU A 110 -21.62 23.14 14.93
C LEU A 110 -20.18 23.15 15.48
N LEU A 111 -19.54 21.97 15.66
CA LEU A 111 -18.14 21.91 16.09
C LEU A 111 -17.19 22.60 15.11
N GLN A 112 -17.53 22.61 13.81
CA GLN A 112 -16.70 23.21 12.77
C GLN A 112 -16.60 24.75 12.88
N LEU A 113 -17.44 25.39 13.71
CA LEU A 113 -17.37 26.83 13.99
C LEU A 113 -16.24 27.18 14.97
N TRP A 114 -15.82 26.25 15.83
CA TRP A 114 -14.71 26.48 16.75
C TRP A 114 -13.35 26.22 16.08
N ALA A 115 -12.54 27.28 15.96
CA ALA A 115 -11.26 27.25 15.25
C ALA A 115 -10.27 26.19 15.77
N GLY A 116 -10.32 25.86 17.07
CA GLY A 116 -9.40 24.90 17.71
C GLY A 116 -9.35 23.52 17.05
N PHE A 117 -10.48 23.02 16.53
CA PHE A 117 -10.54 21.72 15.83
C PHE A 117 -9.77 21.70 14.49
N LYS A 118 -9.37 22.86 13.98
CA LYS A 118 -8.62 23.00 12.71
C LYS A 118 -7.14 23.27 12.94
N THR A 119 -6.73 23.75 14.12
CA THR A 119 -5.34 24.12 14.42
C THR A 119 -4.36 22.96 14.24
N ASN A 120 -4.68 21.77 14.75
CA ASN A 120 -3.80 20.61 14.61
C ASN A 120 -3.71 20.15 13.14
N ALA A 121 -4.83 20.08 12.43
CA ALA A 121 -4.87 19.71 11.01
C ALA A 121 -4.06 20.68 10.13
N ILE A 122 -4.07 21.98 10.45
CA ILE A 122 -3.22 22.98 9.79
C ILE A 122 -1.74 22.75 10.14
N LYS A 123 -1.39 22.57 11.43
CA LYS A 123 -0.02 22.34 11.89
C LYS A 123 0.63 21.11 11.22
N PHE A 124 -0.03 19.96 11.27
CA PHE A 124 0.52 18.72 10.70
C PHE A 124 0.55 18.76 9.17
N ARG A 125 -0.43 19.42 8.52
CA ARG A 125 -0.35 19.70 7.10
C ARG A 125 0.87 20.56 6.74
N SER A 126 1.17 21.63 7.48
CA SER A 126 2.33 22.47 7.19
C SER A 126 3.65 21.70 7.28
N ARG A 127 3.83 20.87 8.33
CA ARG A 127 5.02 20.00 8.48
C ARG A 127 5.16 19.02 7.31
N ARG A 128 4.06 18.39 6.89
CA ARG A 128 4.04 17.50 5.73
C ARG A 128 4.37 18.23 4.42
N ASP A 129 3.71 19.37 4.19
CA ASP A 129 3.87 20.16 2.97
C ASP A 129 5.32 20.71 2.88
N GLU A 130 6.02 20.93 4.01
CA GLU A 130 7.44 21.30 4.08
C GLU A 130 8.38 20.20 3.55
N TYR A 131 8.42 19.01 4.15
CA TYR A 131 9.31 17.94 3.65
C TYR A 131 8.92 17.45 2.24
N SER A 132 7.62 17.45 1.91
CA SER A 132 7.14 17.05 0.58
C SER A 132 7.56 18.04 -0.52
N LEU A 133 7.75 19.32 -0.18
CA LEU A 133 8.28 20.32 -1.11
C LEU A 133 9.79 20.18 -1.25
N ASP A 134 10.53 20.00 -0.14
CA ASP A 134 11.98 19.79 -0.19
C ASP A 134 12.35 18.57 -1.06
N PHE A 135 11.70 17.42 -0.85
CA PHE A 135 11.89 16.22 -1.68
C PHE A 135 11.61 16.47 -3.18
N TYR A 136 10.65 17.35 -3.49
CA TYR A 136 10.31 17.72 -4.87
C TYR A 136 11.32 18.69 -5.49
N GLU A 137 11.80 19.69 -4.74
CA GLU A 137 12.85 20.61 -5.20
C GLU A 137 14.19 19.87 -5.39
N GLN A 138 14.54 18.93 -4.52
CA GLN A 138 15.70 18.04 -4.67
C GLN A 138 15.61 17.12 -5.90
N LEU A 139 14.42 16.79 -6.39
CA LEU A 139 14.24 15.95 -7.59
C LEU A 139 14.48 16.71 -8.90
N LYS A 140 14.07 17.98 -9.00
CA LYS A 140 14.20 18.79 -10.22
C LYS A 140 15.62 18.85 -10.83
N PRO A 141 16.70 19.15 -10.07
CA PRO A 141 18.04 19.24 -10.66
C PRO A 141 18.57 17.87 -11.10
N ARG A 142 18.17 16.78 -10.42
CA ARG A 142 18.56 15.41 -10.80
C ARG A 142 17.88 15.00 -12.12
N ILE A 143 16.60 15.33 -12.32
CA ILE A 143 15.91 15.19 -13.61
C ILE A 143 16.59 16.03 -14.71
N ALA A 144 16.96 17.28 -14.41
CA ALA A 144 17.63 18.15 -15.39
C ALA A 144 19.04 17.66 -15.77
N ALA A 145 19.74 16.98 -14.85
CA ALA A 145 21.04 16.35 -15.09
C ALA A 145 20.96 14.93 -15.69
N GLY A 146 19.78 14.30 -15.70
CA GLY A 146 19.58 12.90 -16.10
C GLY A 146 20.10 11.87 -15.10
N THR A 147 20.29 12.25 -13.83
CA THR A 147 20.90 11.43 -12.77
C THR A 147 19.92 11.00 -11.67
N ASP A 148 18.62 11.19 -11.86
CA ASP A 148 17.58 10.75 -10.94
C ASP A 148 17.23 9.26 -11.10
N ASN A 149 17.02 8.61 -9.95
CA ASN A 149 16.53 7.24 -9.86
C ASN A 149 15.07 7.12 -10.35
N PRO A 150 14.67 6.01 -11.00
CA PRO A 150 13.28 5.70 -11.32
C PRO A 150 12.34 5.88 -10.12
N CYS A 151 11.39 6.80 -10.24
CA CYS A 151 10.41 7.11 -9.21
C CYS A 151 9.11 7.62 -9.84
N ILE A 152 8.00 7.58 -9.12
CA ILE A 152 6.65 8.00 -9.54
C ILE A 152 6.65 9.46 -10.03
N ALA A 153 7.23 10.40 -9.28
CA ALA A 153 7.30 11.79 -9.74
C ALA A 153 8.21 11.95 -10.97
N GLY A 154 9.36 11.26 -10.99
CA GLY A 154 10.26 11.21 -12.15
C GLY A 154 9.56 10.67 -13.40
N ASN A 155 8.88 9.53 -13.30
CA ASN A 155 8.18 8.86 -14.39
C ASN A 155 6.97 9.69 -14.88
N VAL A 156 6.24 10.35 -13.97
CA VAL A 156 5.15 11.31 -14.30
C VAL A 156 5.69 12.55 -15.02
N LEU A 157 6.93 12.96 -14.76
CA LEU A 157 7.61 14.07 -15.44
C LEU A 157 8.33 13.65 -16.74
N LYS A 158 8.77 12.40 -16.86
CA LYS A 158 9.65 11.91 -17.94
C LYS A 158 8.93 11.26 -19.13
N ASN A 159 8.00 10.32 -18.90
CA ASN A 159 7.01 9.70 -19.83
C ASN A 159 6.62 8.27 -19.38
N PRO A 160 5.50 7.69 -19.87
CA PRO A 160 4.91 6.48 -19.27
C PRO A 160 5.28 5.12 -19.91
N GLY A 161 6.16 4.31 -19.28
CA GLY A 161 6.43 2.89 -19.58
C GLY A 161 7.67 2.32 -18.86
N ALA A 162 7.69 1.04 -18.43
CA ALA A 162 8.68 0.51 -17.43
C ALA A 162 8.80 -1.06 -17.31
N LYS A 163 9.87 -1.59 -16.64
CA LYS A 163 10.23 -2.98 -16.15
C LYS A 163 11.65 -2.92 -15.47
N LEU A 164 12.26 -3.71 -14.56
CA LEU A 164 12.15 -4.92 -13.64
C LEU A 164 13.03 -4.65 -12.36
N GLY A 165 13.17 -5.42 -11.25
CA GLY A 165 12.73 -6.75 -10.75
C GLY A 165 12.96 -6.89 -9.20
N ASP A 166 12.52 -7.98 -8.53
CA ASP A 166 11.89 -8.01 -7.15
C ASP A 166 12.67 -8.54 -5.92
N THR A 167 11.95 -8.93 -4.85
CA THR A 167 12.33 -8.90 -3.42
C THR A 167 12.15 -10.24 -2.62
N TYR A 168 13.14 -10.69 -1.82
CA TYR A 168 12.97 -11.86 -0.91
C TYR A 168 12.46 -11.51 0.53
N LEU A 169 11.98 -12.54 1.25
CA LEU A 169 11.32 -12.51 2.57
C LEU A 169 12.05 -13.41 3.60
N SER A 170 11.93 -13.16 4.91
CA SER A 170 12.48 -14.06 5.96
C SER A 170 11.82 -13.90 7.34
N SER A 171 11.22 -14.96 7.89
CA SER A 171 10.71 -15.03 9.29
C SER A 171 10.37 -16.47 9.76
N PRO A 172 10.24 -16.79 11.07
CA PRO A 172 10.31 -18.18 11.57
C PRO A 172 9.05 -19.09 11.51
N HIS A 173 7.81 -18.63 11.75
CA HIS A 173 6.65 -19.45 11.30
C HIS A 173 6.57 -19.42 9.77
N GLY A 174 7.06 -18.32 9.20
CA GLY A 174 7.44 -18.28 7.81
C GLY A 174 8.50 -19.33 7.43
N GLN A 175 9.25 -20.01 8.31
CA GLN A 175 10.26 -21.00 7.89
C GLN A 175 9.60 -22.30 7.41
N GLU A 176 8.63 -22.85 8.14
CA GLU A 176 7.84 -24.00 7.65
C GLU A 176 7.10 -23.67 6.33
N ILE A 177 6.68 -22.41 6.16
CA ILE A 177 6.01 -21.93 4.94
C ILE A 177 7.03 -21.59 3.83
N GLN A 178 8.22 -21.09 4.17
CA GLN A 178 9.35 -20.82 3.27
C GLN A 178 9.91 -22.14 2.75
N ASP A 179 10.04 -23.19 3.56
CA ASP A 179 10.48 -24.51 3.14
C ASP A 179 9.55 -25.08 2.07
N HIS A 180 8.22 -25.02 2.30
CA HIS A 180 7.22 -25.42 1.31
C HIS A 180 7.22 -24.51 0.05
N MET A 181 7.30 -23.19 0.24
CA MET A 181 7.41 -22.23 -0.88
C MET A 181 8.69 -22.43 -1.68
N TYR A 182 9.81 -22.76 -1.03
CA TYR A 182 11.13 -22.98 -1.63
C TYR A 182 11.16 -24.28 -2.42
N GLU A 183 10.57 -25.36 -1.89
CA GLU A 183 10.33 -26.59 -2.65
C GLU A 183 9.50 -26.34 -3.92
N GLU A 184 8.38 -25.62 -3.83
CA GLU A 184 7.56 -25.31 -5.01
C GLU A 184 8.26 -24.33 -5.96
N ASN A 185 9.05 -23.37 -5.45
CA ASN A 185 9.83 -22.44 -6.25
C ASN A 185 10.92 -23.17 -7.06
N LEU A 186 11.63 -24.13 -6.45
CA LEU A 186 12.59 -25.01 -7.12
C LEU A 186 11.94 -25.93 -8.17
N LYS A 187 10.67 -26.34 -7.97
CA LYS A 187 9.89 -27.09 -8.97
C LYS A 187 9.45 -26.19 -10.13
N ALA A 188 9.20 -24.90 -9.88
CA ALA A 188 8.78 -23.92 -10.88
C ALA A 188 9.93 -23.35 -11.73
N TYR A 189 11.13 -23.17 -11.14
CA TYR A 189 12.31 -22.58 -11.80
C TYR A 189 13.51 -23.54 -11.73
N SER A 190 13.73 -24.30 -12.80
CA SER A 190 14.69 -25.40 -12.84
C SER A 190 16.08 -25.06 -13.39
N ASN A 191 16.35 -23.81 -13.80
CA ASN A 191 17.58 -23.44 -14.53
C ASN A 191 18.16 -22.03 -14.27
N GLU A 192 17.51 -21.18 -13.46
CA GLU A 192 17.96 -19.81 -13.15
C GLU A 192 17.93 -19.60 -11.62
N ASP A 193 18.46 -18.48 -11.11
CA ASP A 193 18.41 -18.21 -9.67
C ASP A 193 16.93 -18.09 -9.22
N PRO A 194 16.44 -18.98 -8.33
CA PRO A 194 15.04 -18.98 -7.91
C PRO A 194 14.64 -17.74 -7.12
N TRP A 195 15.61 -16.91 -6.68
CA TRP A 195 15.34 -15.56 -6.23
C TRP A 195 14.96 -14.70 -7.45
N ASP A 196 15.91 -14.09 -8.17
CA ASP A 196 15.66 -13.19 -9.32
C ASP A 196 14.47 -13.61 -10.23
N ALA A 197 14.30 -14.91 -10.49
CA ALA A 197 13.18 -15.45 -11.29
C ALA A 197 11.79 -15.39 -10.59
N CYS A 198 11.65 -15.88 -9.35
CA CYS A 198 10.39 -15.76 -8.57
C CYS A 198 9.99 -14.30 -8.35
N LEU A 199 10.99 -13.44 -8.37
CA LEU A 199 10.89 -12.04 -8.13
C LEU A 199 10.38 -11.32 -9.40
N ILE A 200 11.01 -11.54 -10.55
CA ILE A 200 10.51 -11.03 -11.83
C ILE A 200 9.12 -11.60 -12.20
N GLU A 201 8.76 -12.82 -11.77
CA GLU A 201 7.58 -13.54 -12.27
C GLU A 201 6.68 -14.20 -11.18
N GLU A 202 5.38 -13.88 -11.19
CA GLU A 202 4.32 -14.42 -10.30
C GLU A 202 3.95 -15.91 -10.57
N ARG A 203 4.91 -16.80 -10.90
CA ARG A 203 4.58 -18.20 -11.25
C ARG A 203 4.15 -19.08 -10.06
N CYS A 204 4.54 -18.72 -8.83
CA CYS A 204 4.17 -19.49 -7.64
C CYS A 204 2.74 -19.13 -7.18
N GLU A 205 1.73 -19.87 -7.66
CA GLU A 205 0.32 -19.65 -7.31
C GLU A 205 0.06 -19.69 -5.79
N PHE A 206 0.83 -20.49 -5.04
CA PHE A 206 0.73 -20.59 -3.58
C PHE A 206 1.11 -19.27 -2.87
N VAL A 207 2.19 -18.60 -3.30
CA VAL A 207 2.61 -17.28 -2.77
C VAL A 207 1.54 -16.22 -3.07
N VAL A 208 1.09 -16.15 -4.33
CA VAL A 208 0.03 -15.22 -4.75
C VAL A 208 -1.27 -15.47 -3.97
N SER A 209 -1.60 -16.73 -3.69
CA SER A 209 -2.76 -17.11 -2.89
C SER A 209 -2.60 -16.75 -1.41
N PHE A 210 -1.43 -17.00 -0.80
CA PHE A 210 -1.09 -16.62 0.57
C PHE A 210 -1.22 -15.10 0.81
N ILE A 211 -0.70 -14.29 -0.11
CA ILE A 211 -0.83 -12.82 -0.08
C ILE A 211 -2.31 -12.42 -0.15
N LYS A 212 -3.08 -12.97 -1.11
CA LYS A 212 -4.52 -12.70 -1.24
C LYS A 212 -5.32 -13.09 0.02
N VAL A 213 -4.99 -14.21 0.67
CA VAL A 213 -5.63 -14.65 1.93
C VAL A 213 -5.28 -13.69 3.07
N SER A 214 -4.02 -13.30 3.20
CA SER A 214 -3.55 -12.35 4.22
C SER A 214 -4.23 -10.98 4.09
N ILE A 215 -4.36 -10.46 2.87
CA ILE A 215 -5.12 -9.23 2.58
C ILE A 215 -6.61 -9.40 2.97
N THR A 216 -7.20 -10.56 2.64
CA THR A 216 -8.63 -10.86 2.88
C THR A 216 -8.98 -10.90 4.36
N ILE A 217 -8.14 -11.49 5.19
CA ILE A 217 -8.38 -11.68 6.63
C ILE A 217 -7.84 -10.51 7.46
N VAL A 218 -6.59 -10.10 7.25
CA VAL A 218 -5.90 -9.13 8.11
C VAL A 218 -6.21 -7.69 7.69
N LEU A 219 -5.77 -7.29 6.48
CA LEU A 219 -5.81 -5.87 6.05
C LEU A 219 -7.22 -5.31 5.86
N THR A 220 -8.23 -6.17 5.73
CA THR A 220 -9.62 -5.72 5.58
C THR A 220 -10.16 -5.01 6.83
N HIS A 221 -9.50 -5.14 8.00
CA HIS A 221 -9.79 -4.34 9.18
C HIS A 221 -9.46 -2.83 8.99
N SER A 222 -8.40 -2.51 8.27
CA SER A 222 -7.94 -1.12 8.09
C SER A 222 -8.84 -0.26 7.18
N ILE A 223 -9.68 -0.88 6.36
CA ILE A 223 -10.45 -0.19 5.30
C ILE A 223 -11.95 -0.05 5.65
N TRP A 224 -12.35 -0.42 6.88
CA TRP A 224 -13.65 -0.04 7.46
C TRP A 224 -13.87 1.48 7.48
N GLY A 225 -12.79 2.27 7.44
CA GLY A 225 -12.77 3.68 7.81
C GLY A 225 -12.66 4.73 6.69
N VAL A 226 -13.00 4.42 5.43
CA VAL A 226 -12.96 5.44 4.35
C VAL A 226 -14.37 5.91 3.94
N PRO A 227 -14.86 7.07 4.43
CA PRO A 227 -16.14 7.61 3.99
C PRO A 227 -16.04 8.02 2.52
N LYS A 228 -16.75 7.32 1.64
CA LYS A 228 -17.01 7.82 0.30
C LYS A 228 -17.94 9.03 0.45
N LYS A 229 -17.42 10.24 0.19
CA LYS A 229 -18.25 11.46 0.10
C LYS A 229 -19.47 11.14 -0.75
N GLY A 230 -20.64 11.52 -0.25
CA GLY A 230 -21.90 10.91 -0.62
C GLY A 230 -22.30 11.03 -2.08
N SER A 231 -23.40 10.36 -2.40
CA SER A 231 -24.01 10.35 -3.72
C SER A 231 -24.19 11.78 -4.27
N ILE A 232 -23.78 12.02 -5.52
CA ILE A 232 -23.86 13.35 -6.16
C ILE A 232 -25.29 13.73 -6.63
N ARG A 233 -26.23 12.81 -6.45
CA ARG A 233 -27.65 12.87 -6.79
C ARG A 233 -28.37 11.76 -6.03
N ASP A 234 -29.69 11.77 -5.99
CA ASP A 234 -30.45 10.68 -5.40
C ASP A 234 -30.25 9.35 -6.15
N ILE A 235 -30.28 8.23 -5.44
CA ILE A 235 -30.09 6.88 -5.96
C ILE A 235 -31.21 5.98 -5.47
N THR A 236 -32.08 5.54 -6.38
CA THR A 236 -33.07 4.49 -6.10
C THR A 236 -32.39 3.12 -6.09
N TYR A 237 -32.50 2.39 -4.98
CA TYR A 237 -31.95 1.04 -4.83
C TYR A 237 -32.91 0.16 -4.02
N LYS A 238 -33.31 -0.99 -4.59
CA LYS A 238 -34.28 -1.94 -3.99
C LYS A 238 -35.57 -1.27 -3.45
N GLY A 239 -36.07 -0.24 -4.15
CA GLY A 239 -37.27 0.51 -3.78
C GLY A 239 -37.05 1.66 -2.79
N ALA A 240 -35.90 1.72 -2.10
CA ALA A 240 -35.53 2.86 -1.27
C ALA A 240 -34.86 3.97 -2.11
N VAL A 241 -35.08 5.23 -1.74
CA VAL A 241 -34.34 6.38 -2.30
C VAL A 241 -33.25 6.78 -1.31
N ILE A 242 -31.99 6.68 -1.73
CA ILE A 242 -30.84 7.17 -0.98
C ILE A 242 -30.58 8.62 -1.42
N PRO A 243 -30.72 9.62 -0.54
CA PRO A 243 -30.65 11.03 -0.93
C PRO A 243 -29.22 11.46 -1.29
N ALA A 244 -29.11 12.50 -2.11
CA ALA A 244 -27.85 13.16 -2.41
C ALA A 244 -27.11 13.59 -1.13
N GLY A 245 -25.79 13.39 -1.11
CA GLY A 245 -24.92 13.68 0.03
C GLY A 245 -24.84 12.56 1.08
N ALA A 246 -25.73 11.55 1.06
CA ALA A 246 -25.67 10.42 2.00
C ALA A 246 -24.31 9.68 1.89
N PRO A 247 -23.57 9.51 3.01
CA PRO A 247 -22.26 8.86 2.99
C PRO A 247 -22.40 7.36 2.73
N PHE A 248 -21.46 6.79 1.97
CA PHE A 248 -21.41 5.34 1.71
C PHE A 248 -20.21 4.72 2.39
N LEU A 249 -20.47 3.88 3.39
CA LEU A 249 -19.51 2.90 3.88
C LEU A 249 -19.65 1.61 3.05
N VAL A 250 -18.52 0.98 2.70
CA VAL A 250 -18.53 -0.36 2.10
C VAL A 250 -17.93 -1.30 3.14
N ASN A 251 -18.74 -2.21 3.67
CA ASN A 251 -18.25 -3.23 4.60
C ASN A 251 -17.50 -4.31 3.80
N MET A 252 -16.23 -4.03 3.51
CA MET A 252 -15.33 -4.94 2.79
C MET A 252 -15.06 -6.21 3.60
N TRP A 253 -15.08 -6.12 4.94
CA TRP A 253 -14.89 -7.27 5.83
C TRP A 253 -16.02 -8.29 5.66
N ALA A 254 -17.28 -7.85 5.72
CA ALA A 254 -18.43 -8.73 5.49
C ALA A 254 -18.47 -9.28 4.04
N ALA A 255 -17.96 -8.53 3.06
CA ALA A 255 -17.85 -9.01 1.68
C ALA A 255 -16.75 -10.08 1.52
N ASN A 256 -15.63 -9.93 2.24
CA ASN A 256 -14.51 -10.90 2.27
C ASN A 256 -14.79 -12.13 3.14
N HIS A 257 -15.76 -12.05 4.05
CA HIS A 257 -16.13 -13.15 4.96
C HIS A 257 -17.54 -13.71 4.70
N ASP A 258 -18.18 -13.45 3.54
CA ASP A 258 -19.48 -14.04 3.20
C ASP A 258 -19.35 -15.56 2.95
N PRO A 259 -19.97 -16.43 3.78
CA PRO A 259 -19.90 -17.88 3.61
C PRO A 259 -20.57 -18.39 2.32
N LYS A 260 -21.30 -17.53 1.59
CA LYS A 260 -21.86 -17.84 0.26
C LYS A 260 -20.83 -17.68 -0.86
N GLN A 261 -19.73 -16.96 -0.62
CA GLN A 261 -18.64 -16.76 -1.58
C GLN A 261 -17.40 -17.58 -1.18
N PHE A 262 -17.09 -17.63 0.11
CA PHE A 262 -15.89 -18.26 0.64
C PHE A 262 -16.24 -19.41 1.59
N HIS A 263 -15.83 -20.63 1.25
CA HIS A 263 -15.88 -21.75 2.19
C HIS A 263 -14.94 -21.48 3.37
N ARG A 264 -15.41 -21.73 4.61
CA ARG A 264 -14.66 -21.47 5.87
C ARG A 264 -14.01 -20.07 5.87
N PRO A 265 -14.80 -18.97 5.87
CA PRO A 265 -14.28 -17.62 5.62
C PRO A 265 -13.35 -17.07 6.70
N MET A 266 -13.51 -17.52 7.95
CA MET A 266 -12.69 -17.09 9.09
C MET A 266 -11.31 -17.78 9.14
N ASP A 267 -11.11 -18.83 8.36
CA ASP A 267 -9.95 -19.71 8.50
C ASP A 267 -8.83 -19.26 7.54
N PHE A 268 -7.62 -19.15 8.07
CA PHE A 268 -6.44 -18.89 7.25
C PHE A 268 -6.07 -20.16 6.48
N ILE A 269 -6.43 -20.19 5.18
CA ILE A 269 -6.22 -21.32 4.27
C ILE A 269 -5.39 -20.79 3.10
N PRO A 270 -4.06 -21.01 3.08
CA PRO A 270 -3.17 -20.49 2.03
C PRO A 270 -3.62 -20.84 0.61
N ASP A 271 -4.13 -22.05 0.39
CA ASP A 271 -4.50 -22.58 -0.94
C ASP A 271 -5.77 -21.96 -1.57
N ARG A 272 -6.45 -21.05 -0.87
CA ARG A 272 -7.81 -20.55 -1.19
C ARG A 272 -8.01 -20.04 -2.62
N PHE A 273 -6.96 -19.57 -3.29
CA PHE A 273 -6.98 -19.02 -4.64
C PHE A 273 -6.09 -19.80 -5.65
N VAL A 274 -5.45 -20.90 -5.23
CA VAL A 274 -4.66 -21.77 -6.13
C VAL A 274 -5.59 -22.42 -7.17
N GLY A 275 -5.22 -22.40 -8.44
CA GLY A 275 -6.05 -22.82 -9.57
C GLY A 275 -7.28 -21.93 -9.86
N VAL A 276 -7.50 -20.84 -9.11
CA VAL A 276 -8.68 -19.98 -9.27
C VAL A 276 -8.38 -18.84 -10.24
N SER A 277 -8.71 -19.03 -11.52
CA SER A 277 -8.45 -18.03 -12.56
C SER A 277 -9.19 -16.71 -12.34
N GLU A 278 -8.48 -15.59 -12.48
CA GLU A 278 -9.04 -14.24 -12.26
C GLU A 278 -10.09 -13.86 -13.32
N ALA A 279 -9.92 -14.36 -14.55
CA ALA A 279 -10.72 -14.02 -15.72
C ALA A 279 -12.22 -14.39 -15.61
N GLY A 280 -12.59 -15.31 -14.70
CA GLY A 280 -13.92 -15.93 -14.67
C GLY A 280 -14.91 -15.43 -13.61
N ARG A 281 -14.45 -14.81 -12.51
CA ARG A 281 -15.31 -14.54 -11.32
C ARG A 281 -15.36 -13.08 -10.85
N GLY A 282 -14.64 -12.16 -11.50
CA GLY A 282 -14.56 -10.77 -11.06
C GLY A 282 -13.63 -10.57 -9.87
N THR A 283 -13.91 -9.59 -9.01
CA THR A 283 -13.04 -9.22 -7.87
C THR A 283 -12.92 -10.36 -6.86
N GLN A 284 -11.78 -11.07 -6.85
CA GLN A 284 -11.53 -12.22 -5.97
C GLN A 284 -11.53 -11.88 -4.47
N HIS A 285 -11.14 -10.66 -4.11
CA HIS A 285 -11.13 -10.14 -2.74
C HIS A 285 -11.28 -8.61 -2.77
N TYR A 286 -11.99 -8.03 -1.79
CA TYR A 286 -12.28 -6.60 -1.72
C TYR A 286 -11.21 -5.79 -0.96
N GLY A 287 -10.05 -6.37 -0.68
CA GLY A 287 -8.97 -5.72 0.11
C GLY A 287 -8.39 -4.46 -0.53
N TYR A 288 -8.51 -4.28 -1.85
CA TYR A 288 -8.17 -3.02 -2.53
C TYR A 288 -9.40 -2.16 -2.87
N GLY A 289 -10.56 -2.46 -2.29
CA GLY A 289 -11.85 -1.94 -2.71
C GLY A 289 -12.28 -2.47 -4.08
N ALA A 290 -13.16 -1.74 -4.77
CA ALA A 290 -13.64 -2.12 -6.10
C ALA A 290 -14.11 -0.92 -6.93
N GLY A 291 -14.20 -1.14 -8.26
CA GLY A 291 -14.73 -0.18 -9.23
C GLY A 291 -13.80 1.02 -9.47
N SER A 292 -14.36 2.14 -9.94
CA SER A 292 -13.60 3.31 -10.39
C SER A 292 -12.72 4.00 -9.33
N ARG A 293 -12.86 3.64 -8.05
CA ARG A 293 -12.08 4.14 -6.91
C ARG A 293 -11.34 3.03 -6.12
N MET A 294 -11.11 1.87 -6.73
CA MET A 294 -10.21 0.82 -6.22
C MET A 294 -8.79 1.39 -5.95
N CYS A 295 -7.95 0.75 -5.13
CA CYS A 295 -6.58 1.20 -4.91
C CYS A 295 -5.82 1.37 -6.24
N ALA A 296 -5.04 2.44 -6.38
CA ALA A 296 -4.21 2.66 -7.57
C ALA A 296 -2.86 1.93 -7.47
N GLY A 297 -2.36 1.73 -6.25
CA GLY A 297 -1.13 0.97 -5.95
C GLY A 297 -1.39 -0.48 -5.56
N ALA A 298 -2.49 -1.11 -6.01
CA ALA A 298 -2.77 -2.52 -5.67
C ALA A 298 -1.65 -3.46 -6.16
N HIS A 299 -1.09 -3.19 -7.35
CA HIS A 299 0.06 -3.95 -7.86
C HIS A 299 1.35 -3.69 -7.07
N LEU A 300 1.52 -2.50 -6.48
CA LEU A 300 2.69 -2.18 -5.65
C LEU A 300 2.58 -2.88 -4.29
N ALA A 301 1.41 -2.77 -3.65
CA ALA A 301 1.15 -3.42 -2.37
C ALA A 301 1.23 -4.96 -2.46
N ASN A 302 0.86 -5.58 -3.59
CA ASN A 302 1.05 -7.02 -3.84
C ASN A 302 2.53 -7.44 -4.03
N ARG A 303 3.47 -6.50 -4.01
CA ARG A 303 4.90 -6.67 -4.29
C ARG A 303 5.78 -6.18 -3.14
N GLU A 304 5.23 -5.35 -2.26
CA GLU A 304 5.76 -5.00 -0.93
C GLU A 304 5.37 -6.01 0.18
N LEU A 305 4.53 -7.02 -0.13
CA LEU A 305 3.93 -7.99 0.80
C LEU A 305 4.32 -9.45 0.51
#